data_AF-A0AAW7DI82-F1
#
_entry.id   AF-A0AAW7DI82-F1
#
_cell.length_a   1.000
_cell.length_b   1.000
_cell.length_c   1.000
_cell.angle_alpha   90.00
_cell.angle_beta   90.00
_cell.angle_gamma   90.00
#
_symmetry.space_group_name_H-M   'P 1'
#
loop_
_entity.id
_entity.type
_entity.pdbx_description
1 polymer ?
#
loop_
_entity_poly.entity_id
_entity_poly.type
_entity_poly.pdbx_seq_one_letter_code
_entity_poly.pdbx_strand_id
1 'polypeptide(L)'
;MTEIKFTIEQLLLTLNYDTNKNKVFTLTERCEIHQVINGRKTLSKELQRTIKDLLLKLRINNYKRIFTYYQENKITTEKELIISK
;
A
#
# COMPACT_ATOMS: atom_id res chain seq x y z
N MET A 1 12.05 21.90 1.14
CA MET A 1 11.35 20.62 1.29
C MET A 1 11.40 19.89 -0.03
N THR A 2 12.02 18.71 -0.09
CA THR A 2 12.09 17.90 -1.31
C THR A 2 10.69 17.43 -1.67
N GLU A 3 10.19 17.84 -2.84
CA GLU A 3 8.88 17.46 -3.32
C GLU A 3 8.89 15.96 -3.61
N ILE A 4 8.21 15.17 -2.79
CA ILE A 4 8.18 13.72 -2.93
C ILE A 4 7.37 13.40 -4.20
N LYS A 5 8.07 12.94 -5.24
CA LYS A 5 7.46 12.41 -6.47
C LYS A 5 7.16 10.92 -6.29
N PHE A 6 5.96 10.49 -6.68
CA PHE A 6 5.62 9.08 -6.73
C PHE A 6 6.13 8.44 -8.02
N THR A 7 6.49 7.16 -7.93
CA THR A 7 6.81 6.37 -9.13
C THR A 7 5.54 5.92 -9.85
N ILE A 8 5.67 5.52 -11.11
CA ILE A 8 4.53 4.99 -11.89
C ILE A 8 3.97 3.74 -11.21
N GLU A 9 4.80 2.86 -10.67
CA GLU A 9 4.35 1.65 -9.97
C GLU A 9 3.54 2.00 -8.72
N GLN A 10 3.95 3.02 -7.95
CA GLN A 10 3.22 3.48 -6.78
C GLN A 10 1.82 4.00 -7.16
N LEU A 11 1.73 4.76 -8.27
CA LEU A 11 0.45 5.26 -8.78
C LEU A 11 -0.45 4.13 -9.29
N LEU A 12 0.10 3.17 -10.03
CA LEU A 12 -0.65 2.00 -10.49
C LEU A 12 -1.12 1.12 -9.32
N LEU A 13 -0.27 0.93 -8.31
CA LEU A 13 -0.64 0.21 -7.09
C LEU A 13 -1.82 0.89 -6.39
N THR A 14 -1.82 2.22 -6.31
CA THR A 14 -2.94 2.96 -5.71
C THR A 14 -4.24 2.87 -6.50
N LEU A 15 -4.18 2.64 -7.82
CA LEU A 15 -5.37 2.40 -8.65
C LEU A 15 -5.97 1.00 -8.43
N ASN A 16 -5.12 0.01 -8.13
CA ASN A 16 -5.51 -1.40 -7.97
C ASN A 16 -5.83 -1.80 -6.52
N TYR A 17 -5.32 -1.09 -5.52
CA TYR A 17 -5.52 -1.42 -4.10
C TYR A 17 -6.84 -0.90 -3.51
N ASP A 18 -7.93 -1.11 -4.25
CA ASP A 18 -9.27 -0.62 -3.91
C ASP A 18 -10.17 -1.70 -3.29
N THR A 19 -9.59 -2.77 -2.76
CA THR A 19 -10.29 -4.03 -2.46
C THR A 19 -10.74 -4.20 -0.99
N ASN A 20 -10.64 -3.17 -0.14
CA ASN A 20 -11.01 -3.29 1.30
C ASN A 20 -11.58 -2.00 1.94
N LYS A 21 -12.23 -1.16 1.11
CA LYS A 21 -12.45 0.27 1.36
C LYS A 21 -12.81 0.68 2.78
N ASN A 22 -12.31 1.87 3.10
CA ASN A 22 -13.25 2.96 3.35
C ASN A 22 -12.90 4.23 2.54
N LYS A 23 -12.30 4.10 1.34
CA LYS A 23 -12.24 5.20 0.36
C LYS A 23 -11.99 4.67 -1.05
N VAL A 24 -12.94 4.88 -1.95
CA VAL A 24 -12.80 4.70 -3.41
C VAL A 24 -12.13 5.96 -3.96
N PHE A 25 -11.15 5.85 -4.85
CA PHE A 25 -10.83 6.99 -5.69
C PHE A 25 -11.98 7.22 -6.67
N THR A 26 -12.53 8.42 -6.67
CA THR A 26 -13.53 8.87 -7.65
C THR A 26 -12.99 8.76 -9.07
N LEU A 27 -13.89 8.74 -10.05
CA LEU A 27 -13.51 8.73 -11.46
C LEU A 27 -12.57 9.89 -11.80
N THR A 28 -12.83 11.07 -11.25
CA THR A 28 -11.99 12.27 -11.44
C THR A 28 -10.58 12.07 -10.91
N GLU A 29 -10.41 11.55 -9.70
CA GLU A 29 -9.10 11.27 -9.11
C GLU A 29 -8.34 10.20 -9.90
N ARG A 30 -9.04 9.16 -10.39
CA ARG A 30 -8.44 8.12 -11.24
C ARG A 30 -7.97 8.69 -12.58
N CYS A 31 -8.76 9.57 -13.20
CA CYS A 31 -8.38 10.28 -14.42
C CYS A 31 -7.16 11.17 -14.20
N GLU A 32 -7.08 11.88 -13.07
CA GLU A 32 -5.92 12.70 -12.72
C GLU A 32 -4.66 11.84 -12.57
N ILE A 33 -4.72 10.73 -11.82
CA ILE A 33 -3.60 9.78 -11.69
C ILE A 33 -3.16 9.27 -13.06
N HIS A 34 -4.10 8.94 -13.94
CA HIS A 34 -3.80 8.46 -15.28
C HIS A 34 -3.09 9.53 -16.13
N GLN A 35 -3.49 10.80 -16.03
CA GLN A 35 -2.80 11.90 -16.70
C GLN A 35 -1.38 12.09 -16.17
N VAL A 36 -1.15 11.91 -14.86
CA VAL A 36 0.19 11.97 -14.25
C VAL A 36 1.08 10.83 -14.74
N ILE A 37 0.57 9.59 -14.80
CA ILE A 37 1.31 8.44 -15.32
C ILE A 37 1.77 8.69 -16.77
N ASN A 38 0.93 9.35 -17.58
CA ASN A 38 1.24 9.70 -18.96
C ASN A 38 2.07 11.00 -19.09
N GLY A 39 2.55 11.59 -18.00
CA GLY A 39 3.37 12.80 -18.00
C GLY A 39 2.62 14.07 -18.45
N ARG A 40 1.28 14.05 -18.49
CA ARG A 40 0.46 15.15 -19.02
C ARG A 40 0.14 16.21 -17.97
N LYS A 41 0.21 15.85 -16.68
CA LYS A 41 -0.16 16.71 -15.57
C LYS A 41 0.65 16.38 -14.32
N THR A 42 0.74 17.32 -13.38
CA THR A 42 1.11 17.05 -11.99
C THR A 42 -0.12 16.70 -11.16
N LEU A 43 0.12 15.96 -10.09
CA LEU A 43 -0.92 15.47 -9.20
C LEU A 43 -1.37 16.60 -8.27
N SER A 44 -2.67 16.72 -8.00
CA SER A 44 -3.17 17.70 -7.04
C SER A 44 -2.63 17.42 -5.62
N LYS A 45 -2.40 18.47 -4.83
CA LYS A 45 -1.83 18.34 -3.47
C LYS A 45 -2.66 17.43 -2.56
N GLU A 46 -3.98 17.48 -2.68
CA GLU A 46 -4.91 16.66 -1.91
C GLU A 46 -4.80 15.18 -2.29
N LEU A 47 -4.76 14.88 -3.59
CA LEU A 47 -4.60 13.52 -4.09
C LEU A 47 -3.21 12.97 -3.73
N GLN A 48 -2.18 13.83 -3.73
CA GLN A 48 -0.82 13.46 -3.36
C GLN A 48 -0.75 13.02 -1.90
N ARG A 49 -1.42 13.76 -1.01
CA ARG A 49 -1.54 13.40 0.41
C ARG A 49 -2.29 12.07 0.59
N THR A 50 -3.40 11.90 -0.13
CA THR A 50 -4.22 10.68 -0.05
C THR A 50 -3.43 9.44 -0.50
N ILE A 51 -2.69 9.52 -1.61
CA ILE A 51 -1.84 8.44 -2.12
C ILE A 51 -0.71 8.13 -1.11
N LYS A 52 -0.08 9.15 -0.53
CA LYS A 52 0.95 8.96 0.50
C LYS A 52 0.44 8.17 1.69
N ASP A 53 -0.73 8.55 2.22
CA ASP A 53 -1.34 7.88 3.38
C ASP A 53 -1.73 6.44 3.05
N LEU A 54 -2.21 6.18 1.83
CA LEU A 54 -2.56 4.83 1.36
C LEU A 54 -1.31 3.94 1.25
N LEU A 55 -0.23 4.44 0.65
CA LEU A 55 1.05 3.72 0.55
C LEU A 55 1.67 3.46 1.93
N LEU A 56 1.52 4.38 2.88
CA LEU A 56 1.97 4.18 4.25
C LEU A 56 1.18 3.05 4.95
N LYS A 57 -0.15 3.06 4.82
CA LYS A 57 -1.02 1.99 5.34
C LYS A 57 -0.70 0.64 4.73
N LEU A 58 -0.44 0.60 3.43
CA LEU A 58 0.02 -0.58 2.69
C LEU A 58 1.31 -1.16 3.27
N ARG A 59 2.31 -0.31 3.48
CA ARG A 59 3.58 -0.70 4.10
C ARG A 59 3.38 -1.27 5.51
N ILE A 60 2.53 -0.63 6.32
CA ILE A 60 2.21 -1.10 7.67
C ILE A 60 1.46 -2.44 7.63
N ASN A 61 0.50 -2.62 6.74
CA ASN A 61 -0.26 -3.87 6.61
C ASN A 61 0.61 -5.02 6.10
N ASN A 62 1.51 -4.77 5.14
CA ASN A 62 2.50 -5.76 4.71
C ASN A 62 3.45 -6.13 5.85
N TYR A 63 3.85 -5.15 6.68
CA TYR A 63 4.62 -5.42 7.89
C TYR A 63 3.83 -6.28 8.89
N LYS A 64 2.55 -5.99 9.13
CA LYS A 64 1.68 -6.82 9.97
C LYS A 64 1.58 -8.25 9.43
N ARG A 65 1.40 -8.43 8.13
CA ARG A 65 1.32 -9.76 7.51
C ARG A 65 2.64 -10.54 7.64
N ILE A 66 3.77 -9.90 7.43
CA ILE A 66 5.11 -10.50 7.65
C ILE A 66 5.31 -10.84 9.13
N PHE A 67 4.90 -9.95 10.02
CA PHE A 67 4.99 -10.16 11.47
C PHE A 67 4.08 -11.30 11.95
N THR A 68 2.84 -11.37 11.48
CA THR A 68 1.92 -12.48 11.75
C THR A 68 2.49 -13.80 11.25
N TYR A 69 2.99 -13.84 10.00
CA TYR A 69 3.67 -15.02 9.47
C TYR A 69 4.87 -15.45 10.33
N TYR A 70 5.70 -14.51 10.76
CA TYR A 70 6.83 -14.80 11.65
C TYR A 70 6.40 -15.36 13.01
N GLN A 71 5.35 -14.79 13.62
CA GLN A 71 4.79 -15.29 14.88
C GLN A 71 4.17 -16.68 14.73
N GLU A 72 3.41 -16.93 13.67
CA GLU A 72 2.82 -18.24 13.37
C GLU A 72 3.91 -19.31 13.19
N ASN A 73 4.98 -19.01 12.43
CA ASN A 73 6.09 -19.95 12.26
C ASN A 73 6.87 -20.22 13.55
N LYS A 74 7.03 -19.24 14.45
CA LYS A 74 7.63 -19.47 15.77
C LYS A 74 6.78 -20.40 16.64
N ILE A 75 5.46 -20.18 16.67
CA ILE A 75 4.52 -21.00 17.44
C ILE A 75 4.48 -22.44 16.91
N THR A 76 4.51 -22.63 15.59
CA THR A 76 4.56 -23.97 14.98
C THR A 76 5.84 -24.71 15.34
N THR A 77 7.00 -24.03 15.23
CA THR A 77 8.30 -24.62 15.55
C THR A 77 8.42 -25.00 17.03
N GLU A 78 7.90 -24.18 17.95
CA GLU A 78 7.87 -24.51 19.39
C GLU A 78 6.93 -25.68 19.72
N LYS A 79 5.79 -25.80 19.03
CA LYS A 79 4.87 -26.93 19.23
C LYS A 79 5.45 -28.26 18.71
N GLU A 80 6.14 -28.25 17.57
CA GLU A 80 6.80 -29.46 17.03
C GLU A 80 7.96 -29.95 17.94
N LEU A 81 8.67 -29.03 18.59
CA LEU A 81 9.71 -29.32 19.58
C LEU A 81 9.18 -29.90 20.89
N ILE A 82 7.92 -29.62 21.26
CA ILE A 82 7.30 -30.15 22.49
C ILE A 82 6.70 -31.55 22.26
N ILE A 83 6.25 -31.86 21.04
CA ILE A 83 5.64 -33.16 20.71
C ILE A 83 6.70 -34.24 20.42
N SER A 84 7.95 -33.87 20.17
CA SER A 84 9.07 -34.80 19.91
C SER A 84 9.92 -35.14 21.17
N LYS A 85 9.37 -35.02 22.39
CA LYS A 85 10.02 -35.44 23.63
C LYS A 85 9.28 -36.57 24.32
#